data_AF-A0A951LU96-F1
#
_entry.id   AF-A0A951LU96-F1
#
_cell.length_a   1.000
_cell.length_b   1.000
_cell.length_c   1.000
_cell.angle_alpha   90.00
_cell.angle_beta   90.00
_cell.angle_gamma   90.00
#
_symmetry.space_group_name_H-M   'P 1'
#
loop_
_entity.id
_entity.type
_entity.pdbx_description
1 polymer ?
#
loop_
_entity_poly.entity_id
_entity_poly.type
_entity_poly.pdbx_seq_one_letter_code
_entity_poly.pdbx_strand_id
1 'polypeptide(L)'
;MPRGETESLYEILRYLKEHPDARDTVEGISWWLLEQRMNDCVSDVQSTLAQLLAQGLLLEIEGVDERRHYQLNKSRLDEINLMLRRRDL
;
A
#
# COMPACT_ATOMS: atom_id res chain seq x y z
N MET A 1 3.49 22.05 11.74
CA MET A 1 2.73 20.92 12.29
C MET A 1 3.29 19.64 11.69
N PRO A 2 3.87 18.72 12.47
CA PRO A 2 4.38 17.47 11.92
C PRO A 2 3.21 16.58 11.49
N ARG A 3 3.19 16.17 10.22
CA ARG A 3 2.12 15.38 9.57
C ARG A 3 1.80 14.04 10.26
N GLY A 4 2.68 13.52 11.12
CA GLY A 4 2.53 12.18 11.73
C GLY A 4 1.73 12.11 13.03
N GLU A 5 1.65 13.19 13.81
CA GLU A 5 0.95 13.16 15.12
C GLU A 5 -0.58 13.17 14.95
N THR A 6 -1.08 13.94 13.99
CA THR A 6 -2.52 14.05 13.72
C THR A 6 -3.08 12.77 13.09
N GLU A 7 -2.31 12.09 12.25
CA GLU A 7 -2.70 10.82 11.61
C GLU A 7 -2.98 9.74 12.68
N SER A 8 -2.05 9.61 13.64
CA SER A 8 -2.15 8.61 14.72
C SER A 8 -3.37 8.86 15.62
N LEU A 9 -3.77 10.13 15.83
CA LEU A 9 -4.95 10.46 16.63
C LEU A 9 -6.24 9.92 16.00
N TYR A 10 -6.43 10.12 14.69
CA TYR A 10 -7.65 9.67 14.02
C TYR A 10 -7.74 8.15 13.92
N GLU A 11 -6.61 7.48 13.69
CA GLU A 11 -6.57 6.02 13.63
C GLU A 11 -6.87 5.39 15.01
N ILE A 12 -6.37 5.97 16.11
CA ILE A 12 -6.69 5.51 17.47
C ILE A 12 -8.18 5.72 17.77
N LEU A 13 -8.74 6.89 17.41
CA LEU A 13 -10.18 7.15 17.59
C LEU A 13 -11.04 6.20 16.75
N ARG A 14 -10.62 5.88 15.52
CA ARG A 14 -11.29 4.90 14.66
C ARG A 14 -11.26 3.51 15.29
N TYR A 15 -10.09 3.06 15.75
CA TYR A 15 -9.93 1.80 16.46
C TYR A 15 -10.88 1.68 17.66
N LEU A 16 -10.85 2.65 18.58
CA LEU A 16 -11.69 2.64 19.77
C LEU A 16 -13.19 2.77 19.44
N LYS A 17 -13.55 3.42 18.33
CA LYS A 17 -14.93 3.48 17.85
C LYS A 17 -15.40 2.13 17.29
N GLU A 18 -14.54 1.43 16.54
CA GLU A 18 -14.83 0.10 15.99
C GLU A 18 -14.84 -0.98 17.09
N HIS A 19 -14.10 -0.75 18.17
CA HIS A 19 -14.00 -1.63 19.34
C HIS A 19 -14.33 -0.87 20.64
N PRO A 20 -15.60 -0.48 20.88
CA PRO A 20 -15.98 0.42 21.98
C PRO A 20 -15.75 -0.16 23.38
N ASP A 21 -15.72 -1.49 23.51
CA ASP A 21 -15.44 -2.18 24.77
C ASP A 21 -13.95 -2.54 24.94
N ALA A 22 -13.09 -2.14 23.99
CA ALA A 22 -11.67 -2.40 24.08
C ALA A 22 -11.07 -1.74 25.32
N ARG A 23 -10.30 -2.51 26.06
CA ARG A 23 -9.46 -2.04 27.18
C ARG A 23 -8.01 -2.40 26.89
N ASP A 24 -7.61 -2.17 25.65
CA ASP A 24 -6.32 -2.60 25.15
C ASP A 24 -5.18 -1.73 25.70
N THR A 25 -3.98 -2.30 25.66
CA THR A 25 -2.76 -1.57 26.03
C THR A 25 -2.23 -0.78 24.83
N VAL A 26 -1.20 0.04 25.06
CA VAL A 26 -0.52 0.77 23.98
C VAL A 26 0.02 -0.20 22.91
N GLU A 27 0.55 -1.36 23.34
CA GLU A 27 1.03 -2.42 22.45
C GLU A 27 -0.10 -3.02 21.61
N GLY A 28 -1.26 -3.32 22.22
CA GLY A 28 -2.43 -3.86 21.53
C GLY A 28 -2.98 -2.89 20.47
N ILE A 29 -3.12 -1.61 20.83
CA ILE A 29 -3.51 -0.55 19.90
C ILE A 29 -2.50 -0.43 18.76
N SER A 30 -1.20 -0.41 19.09
CA SER A 30 -0.14 -0.25 18.08
C SER A 30 -0.11 -1.42 17.07
N TRP A 31 -0.35 -2.65 17.54
CA TRP A 31 -0.46 -3.81 16.67
C TRP A 31 -1.60 -3.67 15.66
N TRP A 32 -2.79 -3.29 16.15
CA TRP A 32 -3.94 -3.11 15.28
C TRP A 32 -3.72 -1.98 14.26
N LEU A 33 -3.15 -0.84 14.69
CA LEU A 33 -2.84 0.25 13.76
C LEU A 33 -1.85 -0.20 12.68
N LEU A 34 -0.84 -0.99 13.03
CA LEU A 34 0.11 -1.54 12.07
C LEU A 34 -0.57 -2.47 11.06
N GLU A 35 -1.44 -3.36 11.54
CA GLU A 35 -2.22 -4.27 10.69
C GLU A 35 -3.12 -3.48 9.73
N GLN A 36 -3.84 -2.48 10.22
CA GLN A 36 -4.69 -1.63 9.39
C GLN A 36 -3.89 -0.87 8.32
N ARG A 37 -2.81 -0.20 8.72
CA ARG A 37 -1.93 0.50 7.76
C ARG A 37 -1.34 -0.45 6.73
N MET A 38 -1.03 -1.70 7.12
CA MET A 38 -0.54 -2.70 6.18
C MET A 38 -1.64 -3.14 5.21
N ASN A 39 -2.88 -3.32 5.67
CA ASN A 39 -4.02 -3.64 4.81
C ASN A 39 -4.31 -2.51 3.81
N ASP A 40 -4.31 -1.26 4.28
CA ASP A 40 -4.50 -0.09 3.43
C ASP A 40 -3.38 0.01 2.38
N CYS A 41 -2.12 -0.15 2.80
CA CYS A 41 -0.96 -0.19 1.92
C CYS A 41 -1.06 -1.30 0.85
N VAL A 42 -1.52 -2.51 1.24
CA VAL A 42 -1.72 -3.60 0.28
C VAL A 42 -2.80 -3.24 -0.75
N SER A 43 -3.91 -2.63 -0.33
CA SER A 43 -4.97 -2.19 -1.23
C SER A 43 -4.48 -1.14 -2.24
N ASP A 44 -3.70 -0.16 -1.77
CA ASP A 44 -3.11 0.88 -2.61
C ASP A 44 -2.10 0.29 -3.60
N VAL A 45 -1.26 -0.64 -3.15
CA VAL A 45 -0.31 -1.37 -4.01
C VAL A 45 -1.04 -2.18 -5.06
N GLN A 46 -2.09 -2.92 -4.70
CA GLN A 46 -2.90 -3.70 -5.65
C GLN A 46 -3.53 -2.81 -6.72
N SER A 47 -4.12 -1.68 -6.30
CA SER A 47 -4.74 -0.71 -7.21
C SER A 47 -3.71 -0.12 -8.18
N THR A 48 -2.52 0.21 -7.67
CA THR A 48 -1.41 0.74 -8.48
C THR A 48 -0.88 -0.31 -9.46
N LEU A 49 -0.70 -1.56 -9.03
CA LEU A 49 -0.28 -2.66 -9.89
C LEU A 49 -1.30 -2.88 -11.02
N ALA A 50 -2.59 -2.87 -10.72
CA ALA A 50 -3.65 -2.99 -11.73
C ALA A 50 -3.57 -1.87 -12.79
N GLN A 51 -3.32 -0.63 -12.38
CA GLN A 51 -3.13 0.49 -13.32
C GLN A 51 -1.90 0.30 -14.21
N LEU A 52 -0.77 -0.12 -13.63
CA LEU A 52 0.47 -0.33 -14.38
C LEU A 52 0.38 -1.51 -15.36
N LEU A 53 -0.39 -2.56 -15.01
CA LEU A 53 -0.72 -3.66 -15.92
C LEU A 53 -1.63 -3.20 -17.05
N ALA A 54 -2.66 -2.40 -16.76
CA ALA A 54 -3.55 -1.85 -17.78
C ALA A 54 -2.81 -0.94 -18.79
N GLN A 55 -1.75 -0.26 -18.35
CA GLN A 55 -0.86 0.53 -19.21
C GLN A 55 0.18 -0.32 -19.96
N GLY A 56 0.26 -1.62 -19.63
CA GLY A 56 1.23 -2.56 -20.19
C GLY A 56 2.67 -2.33 -19.74
N LEU A 57 2.89 -1.53 -18.70
CA LEU A 57 4.21 -1.22 -18.14
C LEU A 57 4.74 -2.37 -17.27
N LEU A 58 3.83 -3.15 -16.70
CA LEU A 58 4.13 -4.41 -16.01
C LEU A 58 3.60 -5.60 -16.80
N LEU A 59 4.14 -6.77 -16.49
CA LEU A 59 3.62 -8.08 -16.84
C LEU A 59 3.30 -8.84 -15.56
N GLU A 60 2.18 -9.55 -15.57
CA GLU A 60 1.78 -10.47 -14.52
C GLU A 60 2.16 -11.90 -14.94
N ILE A 61 2.80 -12.64 -14.05
CA ILE A 61 3.21 -14.03 -14.23
C ILE A 61 2.59 -14.85 -13.11
N GLU A 62 1.92 -15.93 -13.49
CA GLU A 62 1.44 -16.91 -12.54
C GLU A 62 2.61 -17.79 -12.08
N GLY A 63 2.86 -17.78 -10.77
CA GLY A 63 3.85 -18.60 -10.10
C GLY A 63 3.37 -20.04 -9.91
N VAL A 64 4.32 -20.95 -9.66
CA VAL A 64 4.04 -22.37 -9.40
C VAL A 64 3.27 -22.57 -8.09
N ASP A 65 3.30 -21.58 -7.20
CA ASP A 65 2.61 -21.53 -5.91
C ASP A 65 1.24 -20.84 -5.96
N GLU A 66 0.66 -20.69 -7.16
CA GLU A 66 -0.61 -19.97 -7.42
C GLU A 66 -0.54 -18.47 -7.07
N ARG A 67 0.65 -17.94 -6.76
CA ARG A 67 0.85 -16.51 -6.50
C ARG A 67 1.15 -15.77 -7.79
N ARG A 68 0.66 -14.54 -7.85
CA ARG A 68 0.92 -13.62 -8.96
C ARG A 68 2.22 -12.87 -8.71
N HIS A 69 3.13 -12.94 -9.66
CA HIS A 69 4.37 -12.18 -9.68
C HIS A 69 4.27 -11.05 -10.70
N TYR A 70 4.82 -9.89 -10.37
CA TYR A 70 4.81 -8.73 -11.24
C TYR A 70 6.23 -8.37 -11.64
N GLN A 71 6.46 -8.13 -12.93
CA GLN A 71 7.76 -7.69 -13.44
C GLN A 71 7.59 -6.56 -14.45
N LEU A 72 8.64 -5.77 -14.64
CA LEU A 72 8.64 -4.75 -15.70
C LEU A 72 8.45 -5.39 -17.07
N ASN A 73 7.62 -4.77 -17.90
CA ASN A 73 7.59 -5.07 -19.31
C ASN A 73 8.84 -4.48 -19.98
N LYS A 74 9.83 -5.31 -20.25
CA LYS A 74 11.12 -4.88 -20.83
C LYS A 74 10.97 -4.18 -22.19
N SER A 75 9.91 -4.46 -22.94
CA SER A 75 9.63 -3.79 -24.22
C SER A 75 9.19 -2.33 -24.06
N ARG A 76 8.84 -1.90 -22.84
CA ARG A 76 8.33 -0.55 -22.51
C ARG A 76 9.32 0.26 -21.67
N LEU A 77 10.59 -0.16 -21.57
CA LEU A 77 11.58 0.48 -20.70
C LEU A 77 11.81 1.96 -21.01
N ASP A 78 11.76 2.36 -22.28
CA ASP A 78 11.93 3.78 -22.67
C ASP A 78 10.82 4.66 -22.08
N GLU A 79 9.57 4.17 -22.10
CA GLU A 79 8.42 4.85 -21.52
C GLU A 79 8.52 4.92 -19.99
N ILE A 80 8.90 3.80 -19.35
CA ILE A 80 9.11 3.72 -17.90
C ILE A 80 10.20 4.72 -17.47
N ASN A 81 11.32 4.76 -18.19
CA ASN A 81 12.42 5.69 -17.91
C ASN A 81 11.98 7.15 -18.04
N LEU A 82 11.14 7.47 -19.04
CA LEU A 82 10.59 8.81 -19.20
C LEU A 82 9.67 9.20 -18.02
N MET A 83 8.83 8.27 -17.56
CA MET A 83 7.96 8.49 -16.40
C MET A 83 8.75 8.75 -15.12
N LEU A 84 9.81 7.96 -14.87
CA LEU A 84 10.65 8.14 -13.69
C LEU A 84 11.39 9.49 -13.71
N ARG A 85 11.94 9.92 -14.85
CA ARG A 85 12.60 11.22 -14.98
C ARG A 85 11.68 12.42 -14.73
N ARG A 86 10.38 12.30 -15.02
CA ARG A 86 9.39 13.35 -14.77
C ARG A 86 9.04 13.52 -13.30
N ARG A 87 9.35 12.54 -12.45
CA ARG A 87 9.07 12.57 -11.01
C ARG A 87 10.19 13.22 -10.20
N ASP A 88 11.38 13.35 -10.78
CA ASP A 88 12.58 13.94 -10.17
C ASP A 88 12.74 15.45 -10.48
N LEU A 89 11.73 16.08 -11.10
CA LEU A 89 11.63 17.52 -11.41
C LEU A 89 10.44 18.15 -10.70
#